data_AF-A0AAD4KPV9-F1
#
_entry.id   AF-A0AAD4KPV9-F1
#
_cell.length_a   1.000
_cell.length_b   1.000
_cell.length_c   1.000
_cell.angle_alpha   90.00
_cell.angle_beta   90.00
_cell.angle_gamma   90.00
#
_symmetry.space_group_name_H-M   'P 1'
#
loop_
_entity.id
_entity.type
_entity.pdbx_description
1 polymer ?
#
loop_
_entity_poly.entity_id
_entity_poly.type
_entity_poly.pdbx_seq_one_letter_code
_entity_poly.pdbx_strand_id
1 'polypeptide(L)'
;MAPNYEYTLIDEHEGERFIAAHFGEKILDLFRSLPNRALKSDLLRYLLLFKEGGYYGDLDTEPVKPLDQWVPNNLKNVVRLVVALEHDAGVFALGNWKYPVQFCQWTIVSAPGHPVLESMIQRAIRGLEELAQSGKMNLDKVKPTDRQVLSATGPQAWTEEIVKYLIQVAPEITSYESLLRTTEPKLYHDVLVYPLDGFMTLSAEMSLFEGAGEHQLAHHEFRGAWKQWDG
;
A
#
# COMPACT_ATOMS: atom_id res chain seq x y z
N MET A 1 14.18 -13.30 5.83
CA MET A 1 15.58 -12.79 5.79
C MET A 1 15.90 -12.25 4.41
N ALA A 2 16.64 -11.14 4.32
CA ALA A 2 16.94 -10.45 3.07
C ALA A 2 18.47 -10.19 2.92
N PRO A 3 19.31 -11.23 2.86
CA PRO A 3 20.77 -11.08 2.99
C PRO A 3 21.45 -10.32 1.83
N ASN A 4 20.78 -10.21 0.68
CA ASN A 4 21.28 -9.48 -0.50
C ASN A 4 20.57 -8.13 -0.70
N TYR A 5 19.89 -7.62 0.33
CA TYR A 5 19.14 -6.39 0.28
C TYR A 5 19.73 -5.38 1.25
N GLU A 6 19.73 -4.11 0.84
CA GLU A 6 19.98 -3.00 1.73
C GLU A 6 18.69 -2.66 2.47
N TYR A 7 18.75 -2.66 3.80
CA TYR A 7 17.65 -2.22 4.65
C TYR A 7 17.89 -0.78 5.06
N THR A 8 16.90 0.08 4.79
CA THR A 8 16.91 1.48 5.18
C THR A 8 15.66 1.78 5.97
N LEU A 9 15.83 2.14 7.24
CA LEU A 9 14.78 2.79 8.01
C LEU A 9 14.75 4.27 7.60
N ILE A 10 13.58 4.78 7.22
CA ILE A 10 13.39 6.17 6.82
C ILE A 10 12.57 6.87 7.90
N ASP A 11 13.21 7.77 8.63
CA ASP A 11 12.56 8.72 9.51
C ASP A 11 12.01 9.95 8.76
N GLU A 12 11.37 10.86 9.48
CA GLU A 12 10.77 12.06 8.88
C GLU A 12 11.83 12.99 8.25
N HIS A 13 13.01 13.13 8.87
CA HIS A 13 14.07 13.99 8.34
C HIS A 13 14.70 13.40 7.07
N GLU A 14 14.86 12.09 7.01
CA GLU A 14 15.30 11.35 5.84
C GLU A 14 14.28 11.44 4.71
N GLY A 15 12.99 11.31 5.04
CA GLY A 15 11.89 11.52 4.11
C GLY A 15 11.90 12.93 3.52
N GLU A 16 12.06 13.98 4.34
CA GLU A 16 12.18 15.35 3.84
C GLU A 16 13.37 15.55 2.90
N ARG A 17 14.55 15.04 3.28
CA ARG A 17 15.74 15.12 2.43
C ARG A 17 15.54 14.42 1.09
N PHE A 18 14.92 13.24 1.12
CA PHE A 18 14.58 12.49 -0.08
C PHE A 18 13.62 13.27 -1.00
N ILE A 19 12.55 13.84 -0.42
CA ILE A 19 11.58 14.63 -1.18
C ILE A 19 12.23 15.87 -1.79
N ALA A 20 13.03 16.59 -1.01
CA ALA A 20 13.77 17.77 -1.48
C ALA A 20 14.68 17.42 -2.68
N ALA A 21 15.38 16.27 -2.61
CA ALA A 21 16.31 15.83 -3.64
C ALA A 21 15.64 15.37 -4.95
N HIS A 22 14.40 14.89 -4.89
CA HIS A 22 13.79 14.19 -6.04
C HIS A 22 12.48 14.78 -6.56
N PHE A 23 11.71 15.51 -5.75
CA PHE A 23 10.35 15.97 -6.10
C PHE A 23 10.15 17.48 -5.96
N GLY A 24 11.12 18.20 -5.37
CA GLY A 24 11.16 19.65 -5.30
C GLY A 24 10.32 20.27 -4.18
N GLU A 25 10.47 21.59 -4.01
CA GLU A 25 9.94 22.34 -2.86
C GLU A 25 8.42 22.25 -2.71
N LYS A 26 7.66 22.25 -3.82
CA LYS A 26 6.18 22.17 -3.74
C LYS A 26 5.72 20.90 -3.00
N ILE A 27 6.33 19.75 -3.29
CA ILE A 27 5.96 18.48 -2.65
C ILE A 27 6.50 18.43 -1.22
N LEU A 28 7.69 18.99 -0.98
CA LEU A 28 8.25 19.10 0.36
C LEU A 28 7.38 19.95 1.29
N ASP A 29 6.93 21.12 0.83
CA ASP A 29 6.05 22.00 1.59
C ASP A 29 4.70 21.32 1.88
N LEU A 30 4.14 20.62 0.89
CA LEU A 30 2.93 19.82 1.10
C LEU A 30 3.16 18.76 2.18
N PHE A 31 4.24 17.99 2.09
CA PHE A 31 4.60 16.95 3.06
C PHE A 31 4.78 17.50 4.48
N ARG A 32 5.47 18.64 4.61
CA ARG A 32 5.65 19.34 5.89
C ARG A 32 4.33 19.81 6.49
N SER A 33 3.40 20.25 5.64
CA SER A 33 2.09 20.72 6.07
C SER A 33 1.16 19.61 6.58
N LEU A 34 1.47 18.33 6.32
CA LEU A 34 0.56 17.24 6.68
C LEU A 34 0.37 17.11 8.20
N PRO A 35 -0.89 17.05 8.68
CA PRO A 35 -1.22 17.18 10.10
C PRO A 35 -0.97 15.92 10.93
N ASN A 36 -0.87 14.75 10.28
CA ASN A 36 -0.68 13.49 10.97
C ASN A 36 0.36 12.60 10.25
N ARG A 37 0.98 11.72 11.03
CA ARG A 37 2.05 10.83 10.54
C ARG A 37 1.56 9.76 9.57
N ALA A 38 0.29 9.35 9.66
CA ALA A 38 -0.26 8.36 8.75
C ALA A 38 -0.28 8.91 7.31
N LEU A 39 -0.74 10.14 7.12
CA LEU A 39 -0.71 10.82 5.81
C LEU A 39 0.72 11.01 5.30
N LYS A 40 1.65 11.41 6.19
CA LYS A 40 3.07 11.53 5.82
C LYS A 40 3.63 10.18 5.37
N SER A 41 3.41 9.12 6.13
CA SER A 41 3.88 7.77 5.82
C SER A 41 3.26 7.22 4.53
N ASP A 42 1.96 7.43 4.30
CA ASP A 42 1.30 7.04 3.05
C ASP A 42 1.90 7.80 1.85
N LEU A 43 2.06 9.12 1.92
CA LEU A 43 2.65 9.85 0.79
C LEU A 43 4.11 9.44 0.55
N LEU A 44 4.90 9.32 1.62
CA LEU A 44 6.32 9.02 1.54
C LEU A 44 6.58 7.62 0.95
N ARG A 45 5.82 6.59 1.34
CA ARG A 45 6.00 5.24 0.79
C ARG A 45 5.78 5.20 -0.72
N TYR A 46 4.79 5.93 -1.23
CA TYR A 46 4.54 6.00 -2.67
C TYR A 46 5.68 6.72 -3.40
N LEU A 47 6.16 7.85 -2.86
CA LEU A 47 7.27 8.61 -3.44
C LEU A 47 8.57 7.80 -3.48
N LEU A 48 8.91 7.10 -2.38
CA LEU A 48 10.07 6.21 -2.30
C LEU A 48 9.99 5.11 -3.35
N LEU A 49 8.90 4.34 -3.37
CA LEU A 49 8.73 3.23 -4.31
C LEU A 49 8.66 3.71 -5.76
N PHE A 50 8.07 4.87 -6.03
CA PHE A 50 8.01 5.40 -7.39
C PHE A 50 9.42 5.73 -7.90
N LYS A 51 10.27 6.30 -7.05
CA LYS A 51 11.59 6.75 -7.44
C LYS A 51 12.61 5.61 -7.47
N GLU A 52 12.66 4.80 -6.43
CA GLU A 52 13.70 3.76 -6.24
C GLU A 52 13.19 2.35 -6.54
N GLY A 53 11.88 2.12 -6.45
CA GLY A 53 11.31 0.78 -6.43
C GLY A 53 11.68 0.02 -5.15
N GLY A 54 11.76 -1.30 -5.26
CA GLY A 54 12.14 -2.18 -4.16
C GLY A 54 10.95 -2.64 -3.32
N TYR A 55 11.20 -2.89 -2.04
CA TYR A 55 10.27 -3.47 -1.08
C TYR A 55 10.00 -2.46 0.01
N TYR A 56 8.74 -2.19 0.27
CA TYR A 56 8.28 -1.40 1.40
C TYR A 56 7.51 -2.28 2.38
N GLY A 57 7.73 -2.07 3.67
CA GLY A 57 6.96 -2.63 4.77
C GLY A 57 6.80 -1.59 5.87
N ASP A 58 5.63 -1.53 6.53
CA ASP A 58 5.48 -0.76 7.75
C ASP A 58 6.41 -1.31 8.86
N LEU A 59 6.71 -0.49 9.87
CA LEU A 59 7.66 -0.82 10.95
C LEU A 59 7.34 -2.12 11.70
N ASP A 60 6.07 -2.47 11.80
CA ASP A 60 5.56 -3.69 12.42
C ASP A 60 5.27 -4.80 11.38
N THR A 61 5.93 -4.76 10.22
CA THR A 61 5.87 -5.80 9.19
C THR A 61 7.20 -6.55 9.08
N GLU A 62 7.16 -7.87 9.13
CA GLU A 62 8.32 -8.74 8.94
C GLU A 62 8.12 -9.72 7.76
N PRO A 63 9.16 -9.96 6.94
CA PRO A 63 9.09 -10.94 5.86
C PRO A 63 9.13 -12.38 6.41
N VAL A 64 8.10 -13.16 6.12
CA VAL A 64 7.99 -14.59 6.47
C VAL A 64 8.84 -15.44 5.52
N LYS A 65 8.88 -15.08 4.24
CA LYS A 65 9.72 -15.72 3.21
C LYS A 65 10.86 -14.78 2.78
N PRO A 66 12.01 -15.32 2.32
CA PRO A 66 13.06 -14.51 1.69
C PRO A 66 12.51 -13.64 0.55
N LEU A 67 12.93 -12.37 0.49
CA LEU A 67 12.37 -11.39 -0.46
C LEU A 67 12.53 -11.82 -1.92
N ASP A 68 13.59 -12.54 -2.25
CA ASP A 68 13.87 -13.06 -3.59
C ASP A 68 12.90 -14.17 -4.05
N GLN A 69 12.04 -14.65 -3.14
CA GLN A 69 10.98 -15.62 -3.38
C GLN A 69 9.58 -15.00 -3.50
N TRP A 70 9.43 -13.69 -3.29
CA TRP A 70 8.13 -13.01 -3.39
C TRP A 70 7.61 -12.91 -4.83
N VAL A 71 8.51 -13.07 -5.81
CA VAL A 71 8.17 -13.20 -7.22
C VAL A 71 8.69 -14.54 -7.74
N PRO A 72 7.81 -15.42 -8.25
CA PRO A 72 8.24 -16.68 -8.87
C PRO A 72 9.29 -16.46 -9.96
N ASN A 73 10.30 -17.34 -10.05
CA ASN A 73 11.46 -17.15 -10.94
C ASN A 73 11.07 -16.96 -12.42
N ASN A 74 10.01 -17.62 -12.89
CA ASN A 74 9.50 -17.50 -14.26
C ASN A 74 8.77 -16.16 -14.53
N LEU A 75 8.44 -15.39 -13.49
CA LEU A 75 7.71 -14.13 -13.59
C LEU A 75 8.60 -12.89 -13.33
N LYS A 76 9.84 -13.07 -12.85
CA LYS A 76 10.77 -11.97 -12.47
C LYS A 76 11.04 -10.94 -13.58
N ASN A 77 10.91 -11.32 -14.85
CA ASN A 77 11.13 -10.43 -15.99
C ASN A 77 9.88 -9.64 -16.42
N VAL A 78 8.72 -9.95 -15.85
CA VAL A 78 7.43 -9.35 -16.23
C VAL A 78 6.82 -8.58 -15.08
N VAL A 79 6.94 -9.09 -13.85
CA VAL A 79 6.35 -8.45 -12.67
C VAL A 79 7.05 -7.13 -12.35
N ARG A 80 6.25 -6.08 -12.25
CA ARG A 80 6.69 -4.73 -11.88
C ARG A 80 5.95 -4.16 -10.66
N LEU A 81 4.88 -4.83 -10.21
CA LEU A 81 4.18 -4.50 -8.98
C LEU A 81 3.69 -5.79 -8.32
N VAL A 82 3.90 -5.94 -7.00
CA VAL A 82 3.33 -7.03 -6.19
C VAL A 82 2.43 -6.40 -5.14
N VAL A 83 1.19 -6.88 -5.10
CA VAL A 83 0.15 -6.44 -4.15
C VAL A 83 -0.59 -7.66 -3.61
N ALA A 84 -1.16 -7.56 -2.43
CA ALA A 84 -2.01 -8.61 -1.86
C ALA A 84 -3.34 -8.03 -1.40
N LEU A 85 -4.40 -8.83 -1.44
CA LEU A 85 -5.68 -8.47 -0.86
C LEU A 85 -5.56 -8.43 0.68
N GLU A 86 -6.15 -7.42 1.31
CA GLU A 86 -6.43 -7.40 2.76
C GLU A 86 -7.91 -7.65 3.06
N HIS A 87 -8.76 -7.51 2.05
CA HIS A 87 -10.18 -7.82 2.12
C HIS A 87 -10.65 -8.49 0.83
N ASP A 88 -11.47 -9.54 0.98
CA ASP A 88 -12.19 -10.23 -0.09
C ASP A 88 -13.54 -10.71 0.45
N ALA A 89 -14.62 -10.03 0.07
CA ALA A 89 -15.98 -10.34 0.51
C ALA A 89 -16.49 -11.72 0.02
N GLY A 90 -15.83 -12.30 -0.99
CA GLY A 90 -16.14 -13.61 -1.53
C GLY A 90 -15.61 -14.76 -0.68
N VAL A 91 -14.64 -14.46 0.20
CA VAL A 91 -14.06 -15.36 1.21
C VAL A 91 -14.61 -15.04 2.59
N PHE A 92 -14.57 -13.76 3.00
CA PHE A 92 -15.00 -13.32 4.32
C PHE A 92 -15.69 -11.96 4.30
N ALA A 93 -17.00 -11.96 4.45
CA ALA A 93 -17.85 -10.77 4.39
C ALA A 93 -18.08 -10.10 5.76
N LEU A 94 -17.06 -9.97 6.61
CA LEU A 94 -17.16 -9.20 7.86
C LEU A 94 -16.60 -7.79 7.70
N GLY A 95 -17.30 -6.82 8.30
CA GLY A 95 -16.89 -5.41 8.32
C GLY A 95 -17.67 -4.54 7.33
N ASN A 96 -17.49 -3.22 7.45
CA ASN A 96 -18.15 -2.22 6.61
C ASN A 96 -17.16 -1.67 5.57
N TRP A 97 -16.85 -2.50 4.57
CA TRP A 97 -15.93 -2.17 3.48
C TRP A 97 -16.64 -1.42 2.36
N LYS A 98 -15.94 -0.47 1.74
CA LYS A 98 -16.48 0.33 0.63
C LYS A 98 -16.57 -0.48 -0.67
N TYR A 99 -15.63 -1.40 -0.86
CA TYR A 99 -15.46 -2.22 -2.05
C TYR A 99 -15.48 -3.70 -1.66
N PRO A 100 -15.88 -4.60 -2.59
CA PRO A 100 -15.91 -6.03 -2.32
C PRO A 100 -14.51 -6.64 -2.16
N VAL A 101 -13.46 -5.93 -2.62
CA VAL A 101 -12.06 -6.24 -2.34
C VAL A 101 -11.31 -4.98 -1.91
N GLN A 102 -10.25 -5.12 -1.10
CA GLN A 102 -9.31 -4.04 -0.78
C GLN A 102 -7.88 -4.58 -0.82
N PHE A 103 -6.94 -3.82 -1.37
CA PHE A 103 -5.52 -4.14 -1.40
C PHE A 103 -4.79 -3.58 -0.18
N CYS A 104 -3.96 -4.41 0.42
CA CYS A 104 -3.00 -4.02 1.45
C CYS A 104 -2.06 -2.91 0.93
N GLN A 105 -1.78 -1.93 1.80
CA GLN A 105 -0.81 -0.86 1.53
C GLN A 105 0.35 -0.79 2.53
N TRP A 106 0.35 -1.59 3.60
CA TRP A 106 1.47 -1.68 4.56
C TRP A 106 2.61 -2.55 4.05
N THR A 107 2.43 -3.22 2.92
CA THR A 107 3.48 -3.94 2.20
C THR A 107 3.26 -3.76 0.70
N ILE A 108 4.27 -3.25 0.01
CA ILE A 108 4.21 -2.99 -1.44
C ILE A 108 5.58 -3.31 -2.03
N VAL A 109 5.61 -4.02 -3.16
CA VAL A 109 6.83 -4.24 -3.94
C VAL A 109 6.64 -3.65 -5.32
N SER A 110 7.57 -2.82 -5.78
CA SER A 110 7.43 -2.19 -7.10
C SER A 110 8.75 -1.99 -7.81
N ALA A 111 8.73 -2.04 -9.13
CA ALA A 111 9.80 -1.50 -9.97
C ALA A 111 9.68 0.04 -10.00
N PRO A 112 10.80 0.77 -10.10
CA PRO A 112 10.77 2.23 -10.19
C PRO A 112 9.92 2.68 -11.39
N GLY A 113 9.19 3.77 -11.20
CA GLY A 113 8.35 4.39 -12.22
C GLY A 113 7.07 3.62 -12.57
N HIS A 114 6.56 2.74 -11.70
CA HIS A 114 5.33 2.00 -12.00
C HIS A 114 4.11 2.96 -12.14
N PRO A 115 3.28 2.83 -13.21
CA PRO A 115 2.18 3.77 -13.47
C PRO A 115 1.14 3.87 -12.34
N VAL A 116 0.90 2.78 -11.62
CA VAL A 116 -0.01 2.79 -10.45
C VAL A 116 0.50 3.74 -9.37
N LEU A 117 1.81 3.75 -9.09
CA LEU A 117 2.40 4.63 -8.08
C LEU A 117 2.35 6.09 -8.54
N GLU A 118 2.62 6.37 -9.82
CA GLU A 118 2.47 7.72 -10.37
C GLU A 118 1.03 8.23 -10.18
N SER A 119 0.05 7.43 -10.59
CA SER A 119 -1.37 7.78 -10.47
C SER A 119 -1.78 7.97 -9.01
N MET A 120 -1.27 7.11 -8.12
CA MET A 120 -1.53 7.20 -6.67
C MET A 120 -0.90 8.45 -6.05
N ILE A 121 0.33 8.81 -6.40
CA ILE A 121 0.98 10.05 -5.93
C ILE A 121 0.17 11.26 -6.37
N GLN A 122 -0.21 11.33 -7.65
CA GLN A 122 -1.01 12.44 -8.16
C GLN A 122 -2.38 12.53 -7.46
N ARG A 123 -3.01 11.38 -7.20
CA ARG A 123 -4.26 11.31 -6.46
C ARG A 123 -4.10 11.78 -5.01
N ALA A 124 -3.07 11.31 -4.32
CA ALA A 124 -2.76 11.71 -2.96
C ALA A 124 -2.55 13.22 -2.87
N ILE A 125 -1.72 13.79 -3.74
CA ILE A 125 -1.46 15.24 -3.80
C ILE A 125 -2.76 16.01 -4.00
N ARG A 126 -3.59 15.64 -4.99
CA ARG A 126 -4.87 16.31 -5.23
C ARG A 126 -5.80 16.23 -4.02
N GLY A 127 -5.95 15.05 -3.43
CA GLY A 127 -6.80 14.87 -2.24
C GLY A 127 -6.31 15.70 -1.04
N LEU A 128 -4.99 15.81 -0.86
CA LEU A 128 -4.38 16.62 0.19
C LEU A 128 -4.55 18.13 -0.08
N GLU A 129 -4.38 18.58 -1.32
CA GLU A 129 -4.62 19.97 -1.74
C GLU A 129 -6.11 20.36 -1.56
N GLU A 130 -7.06 19.50 -1.92
CA GLU A 130 -8.50 19.71 -1.73
C GLU A 130 -8.87 19.81 -0.24
N LEU A 131 -8.30 18.93 0.58
CA LEU A 131 -8.48 18.98 2.04
C LEU A 131 -7.98 20.32 2.61
N ALA A 132 -6.82 20.80 2.16
CA ALA A 132 -6.27 22.09 2.56
C ALA A 132 -7.16 23.29 2.15
N GLN A 133 -7.72 23.27 0.93
CA GLN A 133 -8.55 24.36 0.39
C GLN A 133 -9.95 24.44 1.02
N SER A 134 -10.51 23.32 1.49
CA SER A 134 -11.87 23.26 2.05
C SER A 134 -12.08 24.05 3.36
N GLY A 135 -11.06 24.72 3.89
CA GLY A 135 -11.14 25.54 5.10
C GLY A 135 -11.38 24.74 6.39
N LYS A 136 -11.34 23.40 6.32
CA LYS A 136 -11.49 22.50 7.48
C LYS A 136 -10.24 22.39 8.37
N MET A 137 -9.21 23.22 8.18
CA MET A 137 -7.94 23.05 8.90
C MET A 137 -7.38 24.34 9.50
N ASN A 138 -7.39 24.38 10.84
CA ASN A 138 -6.12 24.42 11.56
C ASN A 138 -5.60 22.98 11.55
N LEU A 139 -4.51 22.72 10.82
CA LEU A 139 -3.93 21.39 10.57
C LEU A 139 -3.71 20.62 11.90
N ASP A 140 -3.36 21.32 12.98
CA ASP A 140 -3.12 20.76 14.32
C ASP A 140 -4.35 20.13 15.01
N LYS A 141 -5.55 20.25 14.44
CA LYS A 141 -6.83 19.84 15.09
C LYS A 141 -7.61 18.76 14.35
N VAL A 142 -7.08 18.23 13.24
CA VAL A 142 -7.73 17.17 12.47
C VAL A 142 -7.70 15.87 13.27
N LYS A 143 -8.88 15.36 13.63
CA LYS A 143 -8.97 14.08 14.34
C LYS A 143 -8.90 12.91 13.34
N PRO A 144 -8.19 11.81 13.65
CA PRO A 144 -8.02 10.62 12.78
C PRO A 144 -9.31 9.90 12.34
N THR A 145 -10.49 10.33 12.78
CA THR A 145 -11.80 9.72 12.48
C THR A 145 -12.44 10.24 11.20
N ASP A 146 -11.87 11.27 10.56
CA ASP A 146 -12.43 11.79 9.32
C ASP A 146 -12.16 10.80 8.18
N ARG A 147 -13.15 9.97 7.83
CA ARG A 147 -13.13 9.04 6.68
C ARG A 147 -12.59 9.67 5.39
N GLN A 148 -12.72 11.00 5.24
CA GLN A 148 -12.19 11.77 4.12
C GLN A 148 -10.65 11.77 4.08
N VAL A 149 -9.98 11.85 5.24
CA VAL A 149 -8.51 11.85 5.38
C VAL A 149 -7.92 10.48 5.04
N LEU A 150 -8.51 9.41 5.57
CA LEU A 150 -8.11 8.03 5.25
C LEU A 150 -8.41 7.63 3.79
N SER A 151 -9.35 8.31 3.13
CA SER A 151 -9.73 8.01 1.74
C SER A 151 -8.82 8.60 0.68
N ALA A 152 -7.99 9.59 1.01
CA ALA A 152 -7.16 10.30 0.03
C ALA A 152 -5.83 9.57 -0.26
N THR A 153 -5.17 9.06 0.78
CA THR A 153 -3.84 8.43 0.70
C THR A 153 -3.84 6.96 1.11
N GLY A 154 -4.89 6.53 1.81
CA GLY A 154 -4.98 5.21 2.43
C GLY A 154 -5.45 4.10 1.49
N PRO A 155 -5.79 2.92 2.05
CA PRO A 155 -5.92 1.69 1.28
C PRO A 155 -7.11 1.70 0.30
N GLN A 156 -8.12 2.54 0.56
CA GLN A 156 -9.23 2.73 -0.39
C GLN A 156 -8.75 3.40 -1.68
N ALA A 157 -8.00 4.51 -1.59
CA ALA A 157 -7.44 5.16 -2.77
C ALA A 157 -6.44 4.27 -3.49
N TRP A 158 -5.60 3.56 -2.74
CA TRP A 158 -4.67 2.58 -3.28
C TRP A 158 -5.38 1.50 -4.10
N THR A 159 -6.46 0.94 -3.53
CA THR A 159 -7.28 -0.06 -4.21
C THR A 159 -7.92 0.49 -5.48
N GLU A 160 -8.46 1.70 -5.43
CA GLU A 160 -9.07 2.35 -6.60
C GLU A 160 -8.05 2.54 -7.73
N GLU A 161 -6.81 2.98 -7.44
CA GLU A 161 -5.78 3.18 -8.46
C GLU A 161 -5.23 1.86 -9.03
N ILE A 162 -5.09 0.80 -8.21
CA ILE A 162 -4.74 -0.53 -8.72
C ILE A 162 -5.83 -1.05 -9.64
N VAL A 163 -7.10 -1.08 -9.19
CA VAL A 163 -8.20 -1.64 -9.97
C VAL A 163 -8.41 -0.86 -11.27
N LYS A 164 -8.29 0.48 -11.23
CA LYS A 164 -8.31 1.33 -12.42
C LYS A 164 -7.22 0.93 -13.42
N TYR A 165 -6.00 0.69 -12.96
CA TYR A 165 -4.91 0.24 -13.83
C TYR A 165 -5.17 -1.16 -14.39
N LEU A 166 -5.57 -2.11 -13.54
CA LEU A 166 -5.88 -3.48 -13.96
C LEU A 166 -6.97 -3.52 -15.04
N ILE A 167 -8.05 -2.74 -14.89
CA ILE A 167 -9.10 -2.64 -15.92
C ILE A 167 -8.56 -2.15 -17.27
N GLN A 168 -7.52 -1.29 -17.26
CA GLN A 168 -6.92 -0.77 -18.49
C GLN A 168 -6.02 -1.79 -19.19
N VAL A 169 -5.36 -2.67 -18.44
CA VAL A 169 -4.29 -3.54 -18.96
C VAL A 169 -4.62 -5.03 -18.99
N ALA A 170 -5.65 -5.48 -18.27
CA ALA A 170 -6.07 -6.87 -18.15
C ALA A 170 -7.55 -7.02 -18.53
N PRO A 171 -7.87 -7.50 -19.75
CA PRO A 171 -9.24 -7.59 -20.26
C PRO A 171 -10.21 -8.41 -19.39
N GLU A 172 -9.69 -9.35 -18.60
CA GLU A 172 -10.46 -10.17 -17.67
C GLU A 172 -10.88 -9.42 -16.39
N ILE A 173 -10.27 -8.27 -16.09
CA ILE A 173 -10.64 -7.41 -14.98
C ILE A 173 -11.56 -6.30 -15.50
N THR A 174 -12.84 -6.37 -15.16
CA THR A 174 -13.85 -5.39 -15.58
C THR A 174 -14.42 -4.60 -14.40
N SER A 175 -14.27 -5.13 -13.18
CA SER A 175 -14.71 -4.49 -11.94
C SER A 175 -13.94 -5.06 -10.73
N TYR A 176 -14.27 -4.57 -9.53
CA TYR A 176 -13.73 -5.10 -8.27
C TYR A 176 -14.07 -6.58 -8.08
N GLU A 177 -15.25 -7.01 -8.53
CA GLU A 177 -15.75 -8.38 -8.43
C GLU A 177 -14.90 -9.38 -9.21
N SER A 178 -14.17 -8.95 -10.24
CA SER A 178 -13.23 -9.81 -10.99
C SER A 178 -12.08 -10.35 -10.12
N LEU A 179 -11.84 -9.76 -8.95
CA LEU A 179 -10.77 -10.13 -8.01
C LEU A 179 -11.27 -10.94 -6.80
N LEU A 180 -12.59 -11.14 -6.68
CA LEU A 180 -13.17 -11.92 -5.60
C LEU A 180 -12.74 -13.39 -5.67
N ARG A 181 -12.60 -14.01 -4.50
CA ARG A 181 -12.17 -15.40 -4.34
C ARG A 181 -10.85 -15.67 -5.04
N THR A 182 -9.91 -14.72 -4.94
CA THR A 182 -8.53 -14.98 -5.35
C THR A 182 -7.91 -15.94 -4.34
N THR A 183 -7.63 -17.17 -4.75
CA THR A 183 -7.02 -18.22 -3.91
C THR A 183 -5.56 -18.50 -4.23
N GLU A 184 -5.08 -18.02 -5.39
CA GLU A 184 -3.73 -18.27 -5.90
C GLU A 184 -3.11 -16.96 -6.43
N PRO A 185 -1.78 -16.77 -6.32
CA PRO A 185 -1.10 -15.64 -6.93
C PRO A 185 -1.34 -15.59 -8.44
N LYS A 186 -1.85 -14.47 -8.93
CA LYS A 186 -2.17 -14.31 -10.35
C LYS A 186 -1.54 -13.05 -10.93
N LEU A 187 -0.88 -13.23 -12.07
CA LEU A 187 -0.29 -12.14 -12.84
C LEU A 187 -1.34 -11.53 -13.77
N TYR A 188 -1.52 -10.22 -13.67
CA TYR A 188 -2.32 -9.40 -14.58
C TYR A 188 -1.42 -8.37 -15.24
N HIS A 189 -1.11 -8.55 -16.53
CA HIS A 189 -0.11 -7.76 -17.24
C HIS A 189 1.27 -7.82 -16.51
N ASP A 190 1.61 -6.80 -15.72
CA ASP A 190 2.83 -6.67 -14.92
C ASP A 190 2.57 -6.60 -13.40
N VAL A 191 1.32 -6.80 -12.97
CA VAL A 191 0.91 -6.77 -11.56
C VAL A 191 0.68 -8.20 -11.06
N LEU A 192 1.49 -8.65 -10.10
CA LEU A 192 1.28 -9.92 -9.41
C LEU A 192 0.39 -9.69 -8.19
N VAL A 193 -0.84 -10.21 -8.26
CA VAL A 193 -1.85 -10.10 -7.20
C VAL A 193 -1.82 -11.37 -6.36
N TYR A 194 -1.52 -11.22 -5.08
CA TYR A 194 -1.59 -12.28 -4.08
C TYR A 194 -2.97 -12.35 -3.39
N PRO A 195 -3.40 -13.55 -2.99
CA PRO A 195 -4.60 -13.76 -2.17
C PRO A 195 -4.50 -13.12 -0.78
N LEU A 196 -5.60 -13.22 -0.01
CA LEU A 196 -5.73 -12.64 1.34
C LEU A 196 -4.57 -12.96 2.29
N ASP A 197 -3.98 -14.16 2.19
CA ASP A 197 -2.87 -14.59 3.04
C ASP A 197 -1.51 -14.04 2.66
N GLY A 198 -1.38 -13.33 1.53
CA GLY A 198 -0.10 -12.83 1.03
C GLY A 198 0.64 -11.90 2.00
N PHE A 199 -0.02 -10.83 2.48
CA PHE A 199 0.59 -9.80 3.33
C PHE A 199 -0.07 -9.67 4.71
N MET A 200 -0.88 -10.63 5.13
CA MET A 200 -1.55 -10.57 6.43
C MET A 200 -0.89 -11.40 7.52
N THR A 201 -1.34 -11.15 8.75
CA THR A 201 -1.17 -12.08 9.87
C THR A 201 -2.34 -13.04 9.95
N LEU A 202 -2.03 -14.34 9.91
CA LEU A 202 -2.98 -15.42 10.11
C LEU A 202 -3.49 -15.40 11.57
N SER A 203 -4.61 -14.73 11.81
CA SER A 203 -5.36 -14.86 13.07
C SER A 203 -6.03 -16.23 13.15
N ALA A 204 -6.47 -16.66 14.34
CA ALA A 204 -7.19 -17.92 14.49
C ALA A 204 -8.45 -18.03 13.61
N GLU A 205 -9.10 -16.89 13.30
CA GLU A 205 -10.26 -16.83 12.39
C GLU A 205 -9.84 -16.94 10.93
N MET A 206 -8.72 -16.32 10.55
CA MET A 206 -8.17 -16.37 9.19
C MET A 206 -7.51 -17.71 8.87
N SER A 207 -6.98 -18.43 9.86
CA SER A 207 -6.44 -19.79 9.65
C SER A 207 -7.51 -20.84 9.29
N LEU A 208 -8.80 -20.46 9.24
CA LEU A 208 -9.91 -21.39 8.97
C LEU A 208 -10.30 -21.47 7.49
N PHE A 209 -9.84 -20.56 6.62
CA PHE A 209 -10.14 -20.67 5.20
C PHE A 209 -9.18 -21.61 4.47
N GLU A 210 -9.65 -22.20 3.39
CA GLU A 210 -8.89 -23.14 2.57
C GLU A 210 -7.66 -22.46 1.94
N GLY A 211 -6.47 -23.05 2.10
CA GLY A 211 -5.20 -22.49 1.62
C GLY A 211 -4.57 -21.42 2.52
N ALA A 212 -5.13 -21.16 3.71
CA ALA A 212 -4.59 -20.15 4.62
C ALA A 212 -3.12 -20.40 4.98
N GLY A 213 -2.26 -19.45 4.61
CA GLY A 213 -0.83 -19.44 4.94
C GLY A 213 0.07 -20.06 3.89
N GLU A 214 -0.49 -20.66 2.83
CA GLU A 214 0.28 -21.21 1.72
C GLU A 214 1.07 -20.11 0.99
N HIS A 215 0.44 -18.94 0.83
CA HIS A 215 0.96 -17.83 0.06
C HIS A 215 1.58 -16.72 0.91
N GLN A 216 1.67 -16.91 2.23
CA GLN A 216 2.17 -15.88 3.14
C GLN A 216 3.60 -15.45 2.81
N LEU A 217 3.77 -14.15 2.57
CA LEU A 217 5.04 -13.50 2.28
C LEU A 217 5.50 -12.61 3.43
N ALA A 218 4.55 -11.95 4.11
CA ALA A 218 4.80 -11.01 5.20
C ALA A 218 3.83 -11.22 6.37
N HIS A 219 4.27 -10.83 7.56
CA HIS A 219 3.50 -10.82 8.80
C HIS A 219 3.43 -9.38 9.31
N HIS A 220 2.25 -8.92 9.71
CA HIS A 220 2.03 -7.58 10.25
C HIS A 220 1.55 -7.67 11.70
N GLU A 221 2.31 -7.17 12.66
CA GLU A 221 2.04 -7.36 14.10
C GLU A 221 0.92 -6.45 14.63
N PHE A 222 0.40 -5.51 13.83
CA PHE A 222 -0.68 -4.59 14.18
C PHE A 222 -0.44 -3.81 15.48
N ARG A 223 0.83 -3.50 15.78
CA ARG A 223 1.20 -2.74 16.98
C ARG A 223 0.61 -1.34 16.93
N GLY A 224 0.34 -0.82 15.73
CA GLY A 224 -0.26 0.50 15.55
C GLY A 224 0.60 1.58 16.19
N ALA A 225 1.93 1.44 16.11
CA ALA A 225 2.90 2.28 16.80
C ALA A 225 2.73 3.78 16.47
N TRP A 226 2.15 4.10 15.31
CA TRP A 226 1.73 5.45 14.93
C TRP A 226 0.68 6.09 15.87
N LYS A 227 -0.03 5.29 16.69
CA LYS A 227 -1.04 5.76 17.65
C LYS A 227 -0.47 6.20 19.00
N GLN A 228 0.79 5.88 19.32
CA GLN A 228 1.37 6.07 20.66
C GLN A 228 2.77 6.74 20.67
N TRP A 229 3.20 7.39 19.58
CA TRP A 229 4.56 7.97 19.52
C TRP A 229 4.57 9.44 19.96
N ASP A 230 5.22 9.68 21.11
CA ASP A 230 5.19 10.93 21.89
C ASP A 230 6.34 11.94 21.58
N GLY A 231 7.10 11.76 20.50
CA GLY A 231 8.09 12.75 20.06
C GLY A 231 9.37 12.16 19.50
#